data_AF-A0A945CGK9-F1
#
_entry.id   AF-A0A945CGK9-F1
#
_cell.length_a   1.000
_cell.length_b   1.000
_cell.length_c   1.000
_cell.angle_alpha   90.00
_cell.angle_beta   90.00
_cell.angle_gamma   90.00
#
_symmetry.space_group_name_H-M   'P 1'
#
loop_
_entity.id
_entity.type
_entity.pdbx_description
1 polymer ?
#
loop_
_entity_poly.entity_id
_entity_poly.type
_entity_poly.pdbx_seq_one_letter_code
_entity_poly.pdbx_strand_id
1 'polypeptide(L)'
;GNPAAIDVALREIAGMDDMPFVCTTGGISPEGFVNPIEHPSDHGGESETSRMMWIRPDLVREQKLADNPFGQLRVKSLAKAHFVRPWHLYVPISAGGETRKSSAAKGKLLVEANARGLADLLVELAAAPYDERFPYL
;
A
#
# COMPACT_ATOMS: atom_id res chain seq x y z
N GLY A 1 -5.31 7.35 2.01
CA GLY A 1 -6.44 8.13 2.55
C GLY A 1 -7.12 7.41 3.71
N ASN A 2 -7.56 6.18 3.49
CA ASN A 2 -8.38 5.41 4.44
C ASN A 2 -7.74 5.08 5.81
N PRO A 3 -6.41 4.87 5.97
CA PRO A 3 -5.86 4.39 7.24
C PRO A 3 -6.26 5.20 8.47
N ALA A 4 -6.22 6.54 8.39
CA ALA A 4 -6.59 7.38 9.54
C ALA A 4 -8.07 7.23 9.96
N ALA A 5 -8.99 7.09 9.00
CA ALA A 5 -10.41 6.88 9.30
C ALA A 5 -10.65 5.45 9.84
N ILE A 6 -9.97 4.46 9.27
CA ILE A 6 -10.01 3.07 9.74
C ILE A 6 -9.48 2.98 11.17
N ASP A 7 -8.36 3.64 11.48
CA ASP A 7 -7.74 3.64 12.81
C ASP A 7 -8.63 4.28 13.88
N VAL A 8 -9.42 5.30 13.52
CA VAL A 8 -10.43 5.89 14.40
C VAL A 8 -11.57 4.90 14.60
N ALA A 9 -12.13 4.38 13.51
CA ALA A 9 -13.24 3.43 13.57
C ALA A 9 -12.87 2.19 14.40
N LEU A 10 -11.69 1.61 14.18
CA LEU A 10 -11.18 0.46 14.95
C LEU A 10 -11.12 0.74 16.44
N ARG A 11 -10.69 1.94 16.85
CA ARG A 11 -10.68 2.31 18.28
C ARG A 11 -12.08 2.44 18.86
N GLU A 12 -13.03 2.95 18.08
CA GLU A 12 -14.42 3.10 18.52
C GLU A 12 -15.09 1.74 18.75
N ILE A 13 -14.84 0.76 17.87
CA ILE A 13 -15.49 -0.56 17.91
C ILE A 13 -14.69 -1.64 18.65
N ALA A 14 -13.46 -1.34 19.10
CA ALA A 14 -12.57 -2.33 19.71
C ALA A 14 -13.17 -3.08 20.91
N GLY A 15 -14.05 -2.42 21.69
CA GLY A 15 -14.73 -3.01 22.84
C GLY A 15 -16.14 -3.53 22.55
N MET A 16 -16.61 -3.47 21.29
CA MET A 16 -17.99 -3.79 20.91
C MET A 16 -18.10 -5.13 20.18
N ASP A 17 -17.16 -5.45 19.29
CA ASP A 17 -17.30 -6.54 18.32
C ASP A 17 -16.07 -7.47 18.28
N ASP A 18 -15.80 -8.18 19.37
CA ASP A 18 -14.77 -9.24 19.47
C ASP A 18 -13.39 -8.86 18.86
N MET A 19 -12.99 -7.59 19.01
CA MET A 19 -11.73 -7.02 18.55
C MET A 19 -11.49 -7.14 17.03
N PRO A 20 -12.13 -6.26 16.22
CA PRO A 20 -11.93 -6.28 14.78
C PRO A 20 -10.52 -5.84 14.40
N PHE A 21 -10.02 -6.38 13.30
CA PHE A 21 -8.73 -6.03 12.71
C PHE A 21 -8.91 -5.62 11.24
N VAL A 22 -7.97 -4.83 10.73
CA VAL A 22 -7.89 -4.49 9.31
C VAL A 22 -6.50 -4.82 8.79
N CYS A 23 -6.45 -5.47 7.64
CA CYS A 23 -5.23 -5.70 6.89
C CYS A 23 -5.26 -4.92 5.57
N THR A 24 -4.13 -4.36 5.19
CA THR A 24 -3.95 -3.80 3.83
C THR A 24 -3.25 -4.81 2.96
N THR A 25 -3.77 -5.02 1.74
CA THR A 25 -3.18 -5.99 0.79
C THR A 25 -1.79 -5.58 0.30
N GLY A 26 -1.35 -4.34 0.50
CA GLY A 26 0.00 -3.90 0.13
C GLY A 26 1.06 -4.08 1.23
N GLY A 27 0.64 -4.31 2.48
CA GLY A 27 1.52 -4.22 3.66
C GLY A 27 1.95 -5.57 4.24
N ILE A 28 1.44 -6.69 3.74
CA ILE A 28 1.73 -8.03 4.27
C ILE A 28 2.47 -8.85 3.22
N SER A 29 3.69 -9.29 3.52
CA SER A 29 4.49 -10.16 2.64
C SER A 29 5.16 -11.24 3.48
N PRO A 30 5.46 -12.42 2.91
CA PRO A 30 6.20 -13.46 3.60
C PRO A 30 7.55 -12.96 4.09
N GLU A 31 8.04 -13.56 5.17
CA GLU A 31 9.37 -13.31 5.69
C GLU A 31 10.43 -13.53 4.59
N GLY A 32 11.40 -12.61 4.50
CA GLY A 32 12.46 -12.66 3.49
C GLY A 32 12.06 -12.21 2.09
N PHE A 33 10.81 -11.78 1.85
CA PHE A 33 10.43 -11.19 0.57
C PHE A 33 11.23 -9.91 0.27
N VAL A 34 11.92 -9.88 -0.87
CA VAL A 34 12.66 -8.71 -1.36
C VAL A 34 11.80 -7.97 -2.37
N ASN A 35 11.42 -6.74 -2.03
CA ASN A 35 10.60 -5.90 -2.90
C ASN A 35 11.39 -5.52 -4.18
N PRO A 36 10.89 -5.85 -5.39
CA PRO A 36 11.62 -5.61 -6.64
C PRO A 36 11.50 -4.18 -7.18
N ILE A 37 10.87 -3.26 -6.45
CA ILE A 37 10.65 -1.87 -6.88
C ILE A 37 11.90 -1.03 -6.71
N GLU A 38 12.36 -0.43 -7.81
CA GLU A 38 13.58 0.41 -7.86
C GLU A 38 13.28 1.87 -7.49
N HIS A 39 12.11 2.37 -7.90
CA HIS A 39 11.68 3.76 -7.72
C HIS A 39 10.37 3.81 -6.92
N PRO A 40 10.42 3.75 -5.59
CA PRO A 40 9.22 3.88 -4.76
C PRO A 40 8.56 5.25 -4.94
N SER A 41 7.23 5.28 -4.85
CA SER A 41 6.41 6.48 -5.03
C SER A 41 5.15 6.40 -4.17
N ASP A 42 4.66 7.58 -3.77
CA ASP A 42 3.45 7.74 -2.96
C ASP A 42 2.16 7.41 -3.74
N HIS A 43 2.13 7.62 -5.07
CA HIS A 43 0.95 7.32 -5.89
C HIS A 43 1.24 7.30 -7.40
N GLY A 44 0.63 6.36 -8.11
CA GLY A 44 0.71 6.17 -9.56
C GLY A 44 2.11 5.79 -10.06
N GLY A 45 3.02 5.39 -9.16
CA GLY A 45 4.41 5.08 -9.49
C GLY A 45 4.64 3.62 -9.88
N GLU A 46 5.91 3.20 -9.80
CA GLU A 46 6.36 1.90 -10.29
C GLU A 46 5.60 0.70 -9.69
N SER A 47 5.32 0.71 -8.38
CA SER A 47 4.62 -0.38 -7.69
C SER A 47 3.18 -0.55 -8.18
N GLU A 48 2.38 0.52 -8.13
CA GLU A 48 0.96 0.48 -8.53
C GLU A 48 0.82 0.20 -10.02
N THR A 49 1.68 0.80 -10.85
CA THR A 49 1.70 0.56 -12.29
C THR A 49 2.08 -0.89 -12.61
N SER A 50 3.13 -1.42 -12.00
CA SER A 50 3.55 -2.82 -12.20
C SER A 50 2.43 -3.81 -11.83
N ARG A 51 1.74 -3.59 -10.70
CA ARG A 51 0.59 -4.41 -10.30
C ARG A 51 -0.53 -4.36 -11.34
N MET A 52 -0.87 -3.18 -11.85
CA MET A 52 -1.89 -3.05 -12.89
C MET A 52 -1.49 -3.69 -14.21
N MET A 53 -0.21 -3.61 -14.61
CA MET A 53 0.31 -4.30 -15.79
C MET A 53 0.19 -5.83 -15.68
N TRP A 54 0.20 -6.38 -14.46
CA TRP A 54 -0.06 -7.80 -14.23
C TRP A 54 -1.55 -8.13 -14.19
N ILE A 55 -2.35 -7.37 -13.42
CA ILE A 55 -3.75 -7.70 -13.13
C ILE A 55 -4.67 -7.36 -14.31
N ARG A 56 -4.48 -6.19 -14.93
CA ARG A 56 -5.30 -5.65 -16.02
C ARG A 56 -4.43 -4.80 -16.96
N PRO A 57 -3.54 -5.44 -17.75
CA PRO A 57 -2.62 -4.73 -18.64
C PRO A 57 -3.35 -3.82 -19.65
N ASP A 58 -4.56 -4.19 -20.06
CA ASP A 58 -5.42 -3.42 -20.96
C ASP A 58 -5.83 -2.03 -20.41
N LEU A 59 -5.71 -1.83 -19.09
CA LEU A 59 -5.99 -0.55 -18.44
C LEU A 59 -4.75 0.34 -18.28
N VAL A 60 -3.56 -0.16 -18.62
CA VAL A 60 -2.30 0.60 -18.55
C VAL A 60 -1.96 1.16 -19.92
N ARG A 61 -1.84 2.48 -20.00
CA ARG A 61 -1.41 3.18 -21.22
C ARG A 61 0.11 3.30 -21.22
N GLU A 62 0.81 2.25 -21.66
CA GLU A 62 2.27 2.18 -21.65
C GLU A 62 2.97 3.38 -22.31
N GLN A 63 2.38 3.93 -23.37
CA GLN A 63 2.86 5.13 -24.06
C GLN A 63 2.82 6.41 -23.20
N LYS A 64 2.18 6.38 -22.03
CA LYS A 64 2.12 7.49 -21.08
C LYS A 64 3.04 7.30 -19.87
N LEU A 65 3.81 6.20 -19.80
CA LEU A 65 4.76 5.99 -18.72
C LEU A 65 5.89 7.03 -18.81
N ALA A 66 6.18 7.65 -17.67
CA ALA A 66 7.13 8.75 -17.54
C ALA A 66 7.70 8.82 -16.10
N ASP A 67 8.66 9.71 -15.91
CA ASP A 67 9.04 10.19 -14.58
C ASP A 67 8.21 11.43 -14.24
N ASN A 68 7.20 11.21 -13.41
CA ASN A 68 6.16 12.17 -13.11
C ASN A 68 6.61 13.12 -11.98
N PRO A 69 6.42 14.44 -12.13
CA PRO A 69 6.96 15.40 -11.17
C PRO A 69 6.24 15.35 -9.83
N PHE A 70 6.98 15.64 -8.76
CA PHE A 70 6.44 15.95 -7.44
C PHE A 70 6.56 17.45 -7.12
N GLY A 71 5.57 17.96 -6.39
CA GLY A 71 5.64 19.28 -5.79
C GLY A 71 6.75 19.38 -4.75
N GLN A 72 7.42 20.54 -4.71
CA GLN A 72 8.46 20.82 -3.73
C GLN A 72 7.92 21.68 -2.59
N LEU A 73 8.27 21.32 -1.36
CA LEU A 73 7.90 22.10 -0.19
C LEU A 73 8.72 23.37 -0.10
N ARG A 74 8.04 24.52 -0.04
CA ARG A 74 8.68 25.81 0.27
C ARG A 74 9.30 25.80 1.67
N VAL A 75 8.58 25.25 2.64
CA VAL A 75 9.06 25.04 4.02
C VAL A 75 9.56 23.60 4.13
N LYS A 76 10.86 23.39 3.91
CA LYS A 76 11.46 22.04 3.82
C LYS A 76 11.21 21.17 5.07
N SER A 77 11.13 21.76 6.25
CA SER A 77 10.89 21.04 7.51
C SER A 77 9.51 20.39 7.60
N LEU A 78 8.53 20.82 6.80
CA LEU A 78 7.22 20.15 6.72
C LEU A 78 7.32 18.71 6.20
N ALA A 79 8.41 18.34 5.52
CA ALA A 79 8.67 16.95 5.14
C ALA A 79 8.79 16.00 6.35
N LYS A 80 8.97 16.54 7.57
CA LYS A 80 9.06 15.81 8.83
C LYS A 80 7.78 15.89 9.67
N ALA A 81 6.75 16.59 9.19
CA ALA A 81 5.50 16.81 9.91
C ALA A 81 4.34 16.09 9.19
N HIS A 82 3.30 15.76 9.95
CA HIS A 82 2.05 15.26 9.37
C HIS A 82 1.16 16.43 8.95
N PHE A 83 0.85 16.51 7.66
CA PHE A 83 -0.11 17.47 7.12
C PHE A 83 -0.74 16.90 5.84
N VAL A 84 -1.93 17.40 5.49
CA VAL A 84 -2.58 17.05 4.23
C VAL A 84 -1.87 17.78 3.09
N ARG A 85 -1.27 17.02 2.19
CA ARG A 85 -0.63 17.55 0.97
C ARG A 85 -1.74 17.94 -0.03
N PRO A 86 -1.88 19.23 -0.43
CA PRO A 86 -2.85 19.61 -1.45
C PRO A 86 -2.53 18.89 -2.76
N TRP A 87 -3.44 18.03 -3.21
CA TRP A 87 -3.17 17.02 -4.25
C TRP A 87 -2.65 17.63 -5.56
N HIS A 88 -3.32 18.67 -6.04
CA HIS A 88 -2.96 19.40 -7.26
C HIS A 88 -1.59 20.10 -7.19
N LEU A 89 -1.04 20.34 -6.00
CA LEU A 89 0.31 20.89 -5.84
C LEU A 89 1.35 19.79 -5.66
N TYR A 90 0.99 18.70 -4.97
CA TYR A 90 1.93 17.63 -4.64
C TYR A 90 2.14 16.64 -5.80
N VAL A 91 1.07 16.23 -6.48
CA VAL A 91 1.08 15.33 -7.65
C VAL A 91 0.31 16.00 -8.79
N PRO A 92 0.94 16.91 -9.55
CA PRO A 92 0.25 17.82 -10.48
C PRO A 92 -0.52 17.12 -11.59
N ILE A 93 -0.07 15.91 -11.95
CA ILE A 93 -0.69 15.06 -12.98
C ILE A 93 -1.43 13.87 -12.36
N SER A 94 -1.76 13.95 -11.07
CA SER A 94 -2.40 12.89 -10.27
C SER A 94 -1.58 11.60 -10.13
N ALA A 95 -0.29 11.65 -10.43
CA ALA A 95 0.70 10.60 -10.19
C ALA A 95 2.07 11.25 -9.96
N GLY A 96 2.99 10.52 -9.35
CA GLY A 96 4.37 10.98 -9.15
C GLY A 96 5.40 9.85 -9.25
N GLY A 97 6.62 10.20 -9.61
CA GLY A 97 7.76 9.29 -9.69
C GLY A 97 7.88 8.54 -11.01
N GLU A 98 8.94 7.73 -11.09
CA GLU A 98 9.32 6.95 -12.26
C GLU A 98 8.38 5.75 -12.47
N THR A 99 7.84 5.63 -13.68
CA THR A 99 6.92 4.54 -14.06
C THR A 99 7.43 3.73 -15.26
N ARG A 100 8.45 4.19 -15.98
CA ARG A 100 9.05 3.48 -17.14
C ARG A 100 9.79 2.20 -16.75
N LYS A 101 10.11 2.04 -15.46
CA LYS A 101 10.70 0.82 -14.88
C LYS A 101 9.66 -0.21 -14.41
N SER A 102 8.38 0.10 -14.59
CA SER A 102 7.29 -0.81 -14.25
C SER A 102 7.29 -2.04 -15.16
N SER A 103 6.88 -3.19 -14.63
CA SER A 103 6.67 -4.37 -15.46
C SER A 103 5.63 -5.30 -14.86
N ALA A 104 4.97 -6.08 -15.72
CA ALA A 104 4.06 -7.14 -15.28
C ALA A 104 4.78 -8.20 -14.41
N ALA A 105 6.06 -8.47 -14.66
CA ALA A 105 6.85 -9.39 -13.85
C ALA A 105 7.01 -8.90 -12.39
N LYS A 106 7.34 -7.62 -12.20
CA LYS A 106 7.36 -6.98 -10.86
C LYS A 106 5.98 -7.02 -10.21
N GLY A 107 4.94 -6.71 -11.00
CA GLY A 107 3.54 -6.76 -10.55
C GLY A 107 3.14 -8.13 -10.03
N LYS A 108 3.45 -9.18 -10.78
CA LYS A 108 3.19 -10.58 -10.41
C LYS A 108 3.86 -10.91 -9.08
N LEU A 109 5.16 -10.66 -8.95
CA LEU A 109 5.91 -10.94 -7.72
C LEU A 109 5.29 -10.24 -6.50
N LEU A 110 4.94 -8.96 -6.64
CA LEU A 110 4.31 -8.20 -5.57
C LEU A 110 2.93 -8.75 -5.20
N VAL A 111 2.06 -9.00 -6.18
CA VAL A 111 0.69 -9.47 -5.95
C VAL A 111 0.70 -10.87 -5.33
N GLU A 112 1.50 -11.79 -5.86
CA GLU A 112 1.60 -13.15 -5.34
C GLU A 112 2.20 -13.18 -3.93
N ALA A 113 3.27 -12.42 -3.68
CA ALA A 113 3.84 -12.31 -2.34
C ALA A 113 2.82 -11.74 -1.35
N ASN A 114 2.12 -10.67 -1.71
CA ASN A 114 1.13 -10.09 -0.82
C ASN A 114 -0.07 -11.01 -0.57
N ALA A 115 -0.55 -11.68 -1.60
CA ALA A 115 -1.62 -12.68 -1.45
C ALA A 115 -1.18 -13.83 -0.54
N ARG A 116 0.07 -14.27 -0.65
CA ARG A 116 0.62 -15.32 0.22
C ARG A 116 0.69 -14.85 1.67
N GLY A 117 1.26 -13.68 1.93
CA GLY A 117 1.35 -13.15 3.30
C GLY A 117 -0.02 -12.95 3.94
N LEU A 118 -1.01 -12.48 3.17
CA LEU A 118 -2.38 -12.36 3.66
C LEU A 118 -3.00 -13.73 3.96
N ALA A 119 -2.78 -14.73 3.11
CA ALA A 119 -3.25 -16.09 3.36
C ALA A 119 -2.63 -16.68 4.63
N ASP A 120 -1.33 -16.48 4.85
CA ASP A 120 -0.62 -16.96 6.04
C ASP A 120 -1.23 -16.34 7.31
N LEU A 121 -1.42 -15.02 7.35
CA LEU A 121 -2.11 -14.35 8.46
C LEU A 121 -3.51 -14.89 8.72
N LEU A 122 -4.31 -15.08 7.66
CA LEU A 122 -5.68 -15.57 7.83
C LEU A 122 -5.72 -17.01 8.35
N VAL A 123 -4.77 -17.86 7.95
CA VAL A 123 -4.64 -19.24 8.45
C VAL A 123 -4.20 -19.24 9.92
N GLU A 124 -3.20 -18.44 10.28
CA GLU A 124 -2.73 -18.30 11.67
C GLU A 124 -3.86 -17.81 12.57
N LEU A 125 -4.58 -16.78 12.12
CA LEU A 125 -5.71 -16.21 12.84
C LEU A 125 -6.83 -17.23 13.06
N ALA A 126 -7.18 -18.01 12.02
CA ALA A 126 -8.22 -19.03 12.12
C ALA A 126 -7.82 -20.21 13.01
N ALA A 127 -6.52 -20.49 13.15
CA ALA A 127 -6.00 -21.56 13.99
C ALA A 127 -5.81 -21.15 15.46
N ALA A 128 -5.67 -19.85 15.74
CA ALA A 128 -5.49 -19.33 17.09
C ALA A 128 -6.78 -19.48 17.92
N PRO A 129 -6.73 -20.14 19.10
CA PRO A 129 -7.88 -20.20 19.99
C PRO A 129 -8.29 -18.79 20.45
N TYR A 130 -9.60 -18.54 20.45
CA TYR A 130 -10.15 -17.30 21.00
C TYR A 130 -10.45 -17.46 22.49
N ASP A 131 -9.95 -16.52 23.30
CA ASP A 131 -10.24 -16.36 24.72
C ASP A 131 -10.22 -14.88 25.12
N GLU A 132 -10.45 -14.55 26.39
CA GLU A 132 -10.50 -13.18 26.89
C GLU A 132 -9.18 -12.39 26.75
N ARG A 133 -8.05 -13.08 26.51
CA ARG A 133 -6.73 -12.47 26.35
C ARG A 133 -6.32 -12.33 24.89
N PHE A 134 -7.02 -12.98 23.97
CA PHE A 134 -6.79 -12.90 22.54
C PHE A 134 -6.64 -11.42 22.08
N PRO A 135 -5.65 -11.08 21.22
CA PRO A 135 -4.68 -11.93 20.55
C PRO A 135 -3.37 -12.15 21.34
N TYR A 136 -3.36 -11.89 22.65
CA TYR A 136 -2.19 -12.06 23.51
C TYR A 136 -2.17 -13.43 24.18
N LEU A 137 -0.96 -13.89 24.52
CA LEU A 137 -0.72 -15.05 25.40
C LEU A 137 -1.17 -14.77 26.82
#